data_AF-A0A9E4PCQ0-F1
#
_entry.id   AF-A0A9E4PCQ0-F1
#
_cell.length_a   1.000
_cell.length_b   1.000
_cell.length_c   1.000
_cell.angle_alpha   90.00
_cell.angle_beta   90.00
_cell.angle_gamma   90.00
#
_symmetry.space_group_name_H-M   'P 1'
#
loop_
_entity.id
_entity.type
_entity.pdbx_description
1 polymer ?
#
loop_
_entity_poly.entity_id
_entity_poly.type
_entity_poly.pdbx_seq_one_letter_code
_entity_poly.pdbx_strand_id
1 'polypeptide(L)'
;LLNMKPEPPREVLEATKKFKYRDFLTVTLIVDNPDLFPDNWIYIHSPKVQVGRIQNFKNWSSHMVPDQSKSCVGMEYFCNAGDELWNKDDDELIEQGKREIAAIGLAKAEEIIDGVVIRQPHAYPVYDSEYKEARDIVRGYIDSLDNLFSVGRNGLHRYDNQDHAMLSSILAVENMMGAQHDLWGVNTEKEYLEVVIESKDGERTEAVAGAAD
;
A
#
# COMPACT_ATOMS: atom_id res chain seq x y z
N LEU A 1 -18.08 -7.22 10.13
CA LEU A 1 -18.86 -8.45 10.38
C LEU A 1 -18.76 -8.96 11.82
N LEU A 2 -17.55 -9.13 12.37
CA LEU A 2 -17.35 -9.71 13.72
C LEU A 2 -18.02 -8.96 14.88
N ASN A 3 -18.41 -7.69 14.69
CA ASN A 3 -19.06 -6.86 15.69
C ASN A 3 -20.53 -6.52 15.35
N MET A 4 -21.12 -7.16 14.33
CA MET A 4 -22.51 -6.89 13.93
C MET A 4 -23.52 -7.48 14.91
N LYS A 5 -24.69 -6.84 15.01
CA LYS A 5 -25.85 -7.34 15.78
C LYS A 5 -27.12 -7.26 14.91
N PRO A 6 -27.90 -8.36 14.78
CA PRO A 6 -27.61 -9.71 15.26
C PRO A 6 -26.32 -10.29 14.63
N GLU A 7 -25.74 -11.28 15.29
CA GLU A 7 -24.51 -11.91 14.81
C GLU A 7 -24.75 -12.61 13.46
N PRO A 8 -23.82 -12.46 12.49
CA PRO A 8 -23.84 -13.23 11.25
C PRO A 8 -23.79 -14.75 11.49
N PRO A 9 -24.21 -15.57 10.51
CA PRO A 9 -24.05 -17.03 10.56
C PRO A 9 -22.60 -17.44 10.84
N ARG A 10 -22.43 -18.57 11.55
CA ARG A 10 -21.11 -19.06 11.96
C ARG A 10 -20.13 -19.19 10.79
N GLU A 11 -20.57 -19.68 9.64
CA GLU A 11 -19.72 -19.83 8.45
C GLU A 11 -19.15 -18.49 7.97
N VAL A 12 -19.92 -17.41 8.05
CA VAL A 12 -19.51 -16.05 7.67
C VAL A 12 -18.48 -15.50 8.66
N LEU A 13 -18.67 -15.76 9.95
CA LEU A 13 -17.72 -15.37 10.99
C LEU A 13 -16.38 -16.10 10.82
N GLU A 14 -16.41 -17.41 10.58
CA GLU A 14 -15.21 -18.20 10.33
C GLU A 14 -14.51 -17.77 9.03
N ALA A 15 -15.26 -17.52 7.95
CA ALA A 15 -14.70 -16.97 6.71
C ALA A 15 -14.04 -15.60 6.94
N THR A 16 -14.68 -14.71 7.70
CA THR A 16 -14.11 -13.37 8.01
C THR A 16 -12.78 -13.48 8.74
N LYS A 17 -12.60 -14.46 9.65
CA LYS A 17 -11.34 -14.66 10.38
C LYS A 17 -10.19 -15.16 9.49
N LYS A 18 -10.49 -15.67 8.29
CA LYS A 18 -9.47 -16.09 7.31
C LYS A 18 -8.87 -14.92 6.55
N PHE A 19 -9.50 -13.74 6.57
CA PHE A 19 -8.93 -12.55 5.96
C PHE A 19 -7.64 -12.16 6.65
N LYS A 20 -6.55 -12.17 5.87
CA LYS A 20 -5.22 -11.80 6.32
C LYS A 20 -4.83 -10.49 5.68
N TYR A 21 -4.02 -9.75 6.41
CA TYR A 21 -3.46 -8.50 5.93
C TYR A 21 -1.96 -8.49 6.15
N ARG A 22 -1.28 -7.74 5.31
CA ARG A 22 0.08 -7.27 5.56
C ARG A 22 -0.01 -5.87 6.14
N ASP A 23 0.80 -5.63 7.17
CA ASP A 23 0.96 -4.32 7.76
C ASP A 23 2.14 -3.60 7.12
N PHE A 24 2.18 -2.29 7.32
CA PHE A 24 3.11 -1.43 6.60
C PHE A 24 3.64 -0.35 7.51
N LEU A 25 4.92 -0.05 7.35
CA LEU A 25 5.60 0.97 8.12
C LEU A 25 6.35 1.90 7.17
N THR A 26 6.23 3.20 7.37
CA THR A 26 7.05 4.22 6.70
C THR A 26 7.90 4.93 7.74
N VAL A 27 9.22 4.87 7.57
CA VAL A 27 10.17 5.73 8.26
C VAL A 27 10.49 6.89 7.33
N THR A 28 9.89 8.05 7.61
CA THR A 28 10.18 9.27 6.87
C THR A 28 11.45 9.90 7.41
N LEU A 29 12.40 10.24 6.54
CA LEU A 29 13.67 10.86 6.88
C LEU A 29 13.76 12.25 6.23
N ILE A 30 14.14 13.25 7.01
CA ILE A 30 14.47 14.59 6.53
C ILE A 30 15.98 14.63 6.27
N VAL A 31 16.37 14.99 5.05
CA VAL A 31 17.75 14.95 4.60
C VAL A 31 18.22 16.35 4.26
N ASP A 32 19.38 16.75 4.78
CA ASP A 32 20.05 18.02 4.49
C ASP A 32 20.78 17.99 3.14
N ASN A 33 20.02 17.60 2.12
CA ASN A 33 20.44 17.59 0.73
C ASN A 33 19.18 17.85 -0.13
N PRO A 34 19.16 18.91 -0.97
CA PRO A 34 17.99 19.23 -1.76
C PRO A 34 17.76 18.30 -2.95
N ASP A 35 18.78 17.56 -3.39
CA ASP A 35 18.81 16.81 -4.66
C ASP A 35 19.41 15.41 -4.45
N LEU A 36 18.61 14.48 -3.91
CA LEU A 36 19.06 13.10 -3.60
C LEU A 36 19.12 12.20 -4.84
N PHE A 37 17.99 12.09 -5.54
CA PHE A 37 17.82 11.29 -6.76
C PHE A 37 16.58 11.80 -7.52
N PRO A 38 16.51 11.61 -8.85
CA PRO A 38 15.47 12.24 -9.68
C PRO A 38 14.11 11.51 -9.64
N ASP A 39 14.08 10.24 -9.24
CA ASP A 39 12.88 9.41 -9.25
C ASP A 39 11.88 9.77 -8.15
N ASN A 40 10.57 9.58 -8.41
CA ASN A 40 9.54 9.73 -7.37
C ASN A 40 9.60 8.59 -6.34
N TRP A 41 9.93 7.37 -6.79
CA TRP A 41 10.17 6.22 -5.94
C TRP A 41 11.11 5.22 -6.60
N ILE A 42 11.75 4.39 -5.77
CA ILE A 42 12.63 3.31 -6.20
C ILE A 42 12.32 2.04 -5.40
N TYR A 43 12.44 0.88 -6.06
CA TYR A 43 12.33 -0.44 -5.42
C TYR A 43 13.69 -0.97 -5.02
N ILE A 44 13.77 -1.54 -3.82
CA ILE A 44 15.01 -2.04 -3.24
C ILE A 44 14.92 -3.56 -3.13
N HIS A 45 15.80 -4.26 -3.85
CA HIS A 45 15.92 -5.72 -3.84
C HIS A 45 17.23 -6.22 -3.23
N SER A 46 17.93 -5.35 -2.50
CA SER A 46 19.21 -5.68 -1.87
C SER A 46 19.00 -6.46 -0.57
N PRO A 47 19.61 -7.65 -0.38
CA PRO A 47 19.50 -8.40 0.86
C PRO A 47 20.25 -7.75 2.04
N LYS A 48 20.95 -6.63 1.81
CA LYS A 48 21.72 -5.90 2.84
C LYS A 48 20.85 -5.01 3.73
N VAL A 49 19.60 -4.76 3.33
CA VAL A 49 18.69 -3.81 3.97
C VAL A 49 17.28 -4.40 3.99
N GLN A 50 16.43 -3.92 4.91
CA GLN A 50 15.03 -4.37 4.98
C GLN A 50 14.06 -3.46 4.23
N VAL A 51 14.43 -2.20 3.96
CA VAL A 51 13.60 -1.29 3.16
C VAL A 51 13.29 -1.90 1.79
N GLY A 52 12.03 -1.89 1.41
CA GLY A 52 11.56 -2.46 0.13
C GLY A 52 11.26 -1.41 -0.93
N ARG A 53 10.87 -0.20 -0.53
CA ARG A 53 10.63 0.94 -1.42
C ARG A 53 11.04 2.24 -0.74
N ILE A 54 11.59 3.18 -1.51
CA ILE A 54 11.89 4.53 -1.03
C ILE A 54 11.16 5.51 -1.92
N GLN A 55 10.40 6.43 -1.33
CA GLN A 55 9.78 7.55 -2.05
C GLN A 55 10.52 8.85 -1.78
N ASN A 56 10.62 9.73 -2.78
CA ASN A 56 11.09 11.11 -2.59
C ASN A 56 9.90 12.08 -2.72
N PHE A 57 9.42 12.59 -1.59
CA PHE A 57 8.25 13.47 -1.54
C PHE A 57 8.48 14.81 -2.23
N LYS A 58 9.73 15.30 -2.30
CA LYS A 58 10.06 16.55 -2.98
C LYS A 58 9.86 16.45 -4.50
N ASN A 59 10.10 15.27 -5.07
CA ASN A 59 9.96 15.03 -6.51
C ASN A 59 8.48 14.92 -6.93
N TRP A 60 7.58 14.61 -5.99
CA TRP A 60 6.14 14.70 -6.24
C TRP A 60 5.67 16.15 -6.31
N SER A 61 6.17 17.00 -5.40
CA SER A 61 5.97 18.44 -5.44
C SER A 61 6.92 19.14 -4.47
N SER A 62 7.52 20.25 -4.91
CA SER A 62 8.37 21.09 -4.04
C SER A 62 7.62 21.63 -2.81
N HIS A 63 6.29 21.71 -2.86
CA HIS A 63 5.45 22.16 -1.75
C HIS A 63 5.25 21.11 -0.66
N MET A 64 5.64 19.84 -0.89
CA MET A 64 5.61 18.80 0.13
C MET A 64 6.79 18.89 1.10
N VAL A 65 7.79 19.73 0.80
CA VAL A 65 8.95 20.00 1.67
C VAL A 65 9.05 21.51 1.90
N PRO A 66 8.86 22.01 3.13
CA PRO A 66 8.83 23.45 3.38
C PRO A 66 10.21 24.13 3.20
N ASP A 67 11.29 23.45 3.57
CA ASP A 67 12.67 23.94 3.38
C ASP A 67 13.27 23.39 2.08
N GLN A 68 13.46 24.27 1.10
CA GLN A 68 13.96 23.88 -0.22
C GLN A 68 15.43 23.46 -0.22
N SER A 69 16.19 23.71 0.86
CA SER A 69 17.55 23.18 1.02
C SER A 69 17.56 21.69 1.38
N LYS A 70 16.40 21.08 1.61
CA LYS A 70 16.25 19.73 2.13
C LYS A 70 15.45 18.84 1.18
N SER A 71 15.49 17.54 1.47
CA SER A 71 14.60 16.54 0.90
C SER A 71 13.89 15.77 2.00
N CYS A 72 12.79 15.13 1.64
CA CYS A 72 12.03 14.28 2.54
C CYS A 72 11.77 12.96 1.82
N VAL A 73 12.26 11.87 2.40
CA VAL A 73 12.14 10.53 1.81
C VAL A 73 11.35 9.61 2.72
N GLY A 74 10.45 8.81 2.15
CA GLY A 74 9.72 7.77 2.88
C GLY A 74 10.37 6.42 2.64
N MET A 75 11.00 5.86 3.68
CA MET A 75 11.56 4.50 3.67
C MET A 75 10.46 3.52 4.05
N GLU A 76 10.09 2.63 3.15
CA GLU A 76 8.95 1.73 3.33
C GLU A 76 9.35 0.30 3.65
N TYR A 77 8.69 -0.24 4.67
CA TYR A 77 8.91 -1.56 5.22
C TYR A 77 7.61 -2.37 5.25
N PHE A 78 7.69 -3.62 4.80
CA PHE A 78 6.57 -4.56 4.78
C PHE A 78 6.70 -5.54 5.94
N CYS A 79 5.76 -5.49 6.88
CA CYS A 79 5.83 -6.22 8.15
C CYS A 79 4.45 -6.75 8.54
N ASN A 80 4.37 -7.44 9.67
CA ASN A 80 3.10 -7.81 10.31
C ASN A 80 3.06 -7.24 11.73
N ALA A 81 1.88 -6.83 12.17
CA ALA A 81 1.63 -6.42 13.52
C ALA A 81 2.08 -7.53 14.49
N GLY A 82 2.94 -7.15 15.43
CA GLY A 82 3.53 -8.06 16.42
C GLY A 82 4.85 -8.70 16.01
N ASP A 83 5.35 -8.49 14.78
CA ASP A 83 6.71 -8.90 14.43
C ASP A 83 7.78 -7.98 15.05
N GLU A 84 9.06 -8.37 14.90
CA GLU A 84 10.17 -7.62 15.48
C GLU A 84 10.22 -6.18 14.94
N LEU A 85 10.06 -5.99 13.63
CA LEU A 85 10.18 -4.68 13.00
C LEU A 85 9.04 -3.75 13.42
N TRP A 86 7.81 -4.26 13.51
CA TRP A 86 6.63 -3.52 13.93
C TRP A 86 6.74 -3.01 15.37
N ASN A 87 7.31 -3.84 16.26
CA ASN A 87 7.42 -3.56 17.69
C ASN A 87 8.67 -2.75 18.08
N LYS A 88 9.58 -2.45 17.14
CA LYS A 88 10.70 -1.54 17.41
C LYS A 88 10.17 -0.15 17.78
N ASP A 89 10.90 0.52 18.66
CA ASP A 89 10.62 1.92 18.97
C ASP A 89 10.94 2.82 17.76
N ASP A 90 10.29 3.98 17.69
CA ASP A 90 10.42 4.90 16.55
C ASP A 90 11.87 5.35 16.34
N ASP A 91 12.59 5.63 17.42
CA ASP A 91 14.00 6.01 17.37
C ASP A 91 14.87 4.89 16.78
N GLU A 92 14.59 3.63 17.11
CA GLU A 92 15.33 2.47 16.57
C GLU A 92 15.08 2.31 15.07
N LEU A 93 13.85 2.55 14.62
CA LEU A 93 13.46 2.50 13.22
C LEU A 93 14.05 3.66 12.41
N ILE A 94 14.09 4.86 12.97
CA ILE A 94 14.77 6.02 12.37
C ILE A 94 16.26 5.72 12.21
N GLU A 95 16.91 5.21 13.25
CA GLU A 95 18.32 4.81 13.18
C GLU A 95 18.56 3.66 12.18
N GLN A 96 17.62 2.72 12.05
CA GLN A 96 17.67 1.71 10.99
C GLN A 96 17.57 2.35 9.60
N GLY A 97 16.62 3.25 9.37
CA GLY A 97 16.46 3.98 8.12
C GLY A 97 17.72 4.74 7.73
N LYS A 98 18.36 5.45 8.68
CA LYS A 98 19.64 6.14 8.49
C LYS A 98 20.77 5.20 8.04
N ARG A 99 20.89 4.04 8.68
CA ARG A 99 21.92 3.05 8.30
C ARG A 99 21.65 2.46 6.92
N GLU A 100 20.40 2.15 6.61
CA GLU A 100 20.04 1.50 5.35
C GLU A 100 20.16 2.46 4.15
N ILE A 101 19.71 3.71 4.25
CA ILE A 101 19.86 4.70 3.16
C ILE A 101 21.32 4.98 2.84
N ALA A 102 22.19 4.99 3.86
CA ALA A 102 23.64 5.08 3.71
C ALA A 102 24.25 3.82 3.11
N ALA A 103 23.80 2.63 3.52
CA ALA A 103 24.27 1.36 2.96
C ALA A 103 23.91 1.18 1.48
N ILE A 104 22.79 1.76 1.03
CA ILE A 104 22.37 1.79 -0.38
C ILE A 104 23.13 2.88 -1.16
N GLY A 105 23.63 3.92 -0.47
CA GLY A 105 24.43 5.00 -1.06
C GLY A 105 23.60 6.17 -1.59
N LEU A 106 22.38 6.37 -1.09
CA LEU A 106 21.48 7.45 -1.51
C LEU A 106 21.63 8.73 -0.69
N ALA A 107 22.04 8.60 0.58
CA ALA A 107 22.33 9.72 1.49
C ALA A 107 23.35 9.26 2.52
N LYS A 108 24.10 10.17 3.13
CA LYS A 108 24.95 9.83 4.29
C LYS A 108 24.11 9.85 5.56
N ALA A 109 24.48 9.03 6.54
CA ALA A 109 23.76 8.98 7.83
C ALA A 109 23.81 10.35 8.55
N GLU A 110 24.90 11.09 8.39
CA GLU A 110 25.11 12.42 8.98
C GLU A 110 24.29 13.52 8.29
N GLU A 111 23.79 13.27 7.08
CA GLU A 111 22.90 14.20 6.35
C GLU A 111 21.44 14.08 6.84
N ILE A 112 21.11 13.06 7.65
CA ILE A 112 19.75 12.85 8.16
C ILE A 112 19.56 13.65 9.45
N ILE A 113 18.70 14.66 9.38
CA ILE A 113 18.52 15.63 10.48
C ILE A 113 17.35 15.30 11.41
N ASP A 114 16.34 14.59 10.91
CA ASP A 114 15.14 14.23 11.67
C ASP A 114 14.39 13.10 10.96
N GLY A 115 13.41 12.50 11.64
CA GLY A 115 12.52 11.50 11.05
C GLY A 115 11.24 11.25 11.83
N VAL A 116 10.28 10.60 11.19
CA VAL A 116 9.01 10.21 11.81
C VAL A 116 8.58 8.84 11.30
N VAL A 117 8.00 8.03 12.19
CA VAL A 117 7.52 6.69 11.87
C VAL A 117 6.00 6.68 11.79
N ILE A 118 5.47 6.08 10.74
CA ILE A 118 4.03 5.91 10.52
C ILE A 118 3.75 4.41 10.36
N ARG A 119 2.88 3.89 11.23
CA ARG A 119 2.44 2.48 11.22
C ARG A 119 1.02 2.39 10.66
N GLN A 120 0.85 1.63 9.59
CA GLN A 120 -0.44 1.40 8.94
C GLN A 120 -0.84 -0.07 9.10
N PRO A 121 -1.73 -0.38 10.06
CA PRO A 121 -2.26 -1.73 10.18
C PRO A 121 -3.23 -2.03 9.04
N HIS A 122 -3.35 -3.31 8.69
CA HIS A 122 -4.22 -3.84 7.65
C HIS A 122 -4.06 -3.11 6.30
N ALA A 123 -2.81 -2.83 5.89
CA ALA A 123 -2.50 -2.02 4.71
C ALA A 123 -2.80 -2.76 3.41
N TYR A 124 -2.47 -4.04 3.33
CA TYR A 124 -2.65 -4.85 2.12
C TYR A 124 -3.41 -6.14 2.40
N PRO A 125 -4.55 -6.39 1.73
CA PRO A 125 -5.18 -7.70 1.72
C PRO A 125 -4.22 -8.78 1.18
N VAL A 126 -4.21 -9.94 1.82
CA VAL A 126 -3.35 -11.07 1.44
C VAL A 126 -4.17 -12.13 0.71
N TYR A 127 -3.72 -12.51 -0.48
CA TYR A 127 -4.37 -13.53 -1.30
C TYR A 127 -3.68 -14.89 -1.09
N ASP A 128 -4.07 -15.59 -0.03
CA ASP A 128 -3.63 -16.96 0.21
C ASP A 128 -4.57 -17.99 -0.44
N SER A 129 -4.34 -19.27 -0.17
CA SER A 129 -5.16 -20.37 -0.70
C SER A 129 -6.61 -20.36 -0.22
N GLU A 130 -6.92 -19.68 0.89
CA GLU A 130 -8.26 -19.63 1.50
C GLU A 130 -9.02 -18.36 1.11
N TYR A 131 -8.32 -17.34 0.65
CA TYR A 131 -8.85 -16.01 0.29
C TYR A 131 -10.13 -16.08 -0.55
N LYS A 132 -10.11 -16.83 -1.65
CA LYS A 132 -11.24 -16.84 -2.60
C LYS A 132 -12.51 -17.40 -1.95
N GLU A 133 -12.41 -18.57 -1.33
CA GLU A 133 -13.54 -19.22 -0.67
C GLU A 133 -14.10 -18.35 0.46
N ALA A 134 -13.22 -17.80 1.31
CA ALA A 134 -13.60 -16.92 2.40
C ALA A 134 -14.32 -15.67 1.89
N ARG A 135 -13.80 -15.06 0.82
CA ARG A 135 -14.38 -13.87 0.19
C ARG A 135 -15.75 -14.16 -0.41
N ASP A 136 -15.93 -15.29 -1.08
CA ASP A 136 -17.21 -15.64 -1.71
C ASP A 136 -18.31 -15.86 -0.65
N ILE A 137 -17.98 -16.50 0.49
CA ILE A 137 -18.90 -16.65 1.64
C ILE A 137 -19.28 -15.29 2.22
N VAL A 138 -18.28 -14.43 2.48
CA VAL A 138 -18.49 -13.09 3.04
C VAL A 138 -19.32 -12.22 2.09
N ARG A 139 -19.02 -12.26 0.79
CA ARG A 139 -19.79 -11.58 -0.25
C ARG A 139 -21.24 -12.03 -0.25
N GLY A 140 -21.49 -13.34 -0.30
CA GLY A 140 -22.85 -13.88 -0.34
C GLY A 140 -23.70 -13.44 0.85
N TYR A 141 -23.09 -13.30 2.03
CA TYR A 141 -23.79 -12.75 3.19
C TYR A 141 -24.02 -11.24 3.09
N ILE A 142 -23.00 -10.45 2.74
CA ILE A 142 -23.15 -8.98 2.63
C ILE A 142 -24.18 -8.62 1.56
N ASP A 143 -24.12 -9.27 0.38
CA ASP A 143 -25.03 -9.01 -0.75
C ASP A 143 -26.49 -9.42 -0.43
N SER A 144 -26.73 -10.17 0.65
CA SER A 144 -28.08 -10.49 1.15
C SER A 144 -28.71 -9.40 2.01
N LEU A 145 -27.97 -8.34 2.33
CA LEU A 145 -28.40 -7.25 3.20
C LEU A 145 -28.69 -5.98 2.36
N ASP A 146 -29.96 -5.67 2.15
CA ASP A 146 -30.40 -4.57 1.27
C ASP A 146 -29.92 -3.16 1.68
N ASN A 147 -29.48 -3.00 2.93
CA ASN A 147 -29.06 -1.72 3.51
C ASN A 147 -27.56 -1.67 3.87
N LEU A 148 -26.74 -2.59 3.35
CA LEU A 148 -25.30 -2.61 3.58
C LEU A 148 -24.54 -2.82 2.27
N PHE A 149 -23.62 -1.92 1.96
CA PHE A 149 -22.74 -2.00 0.80
C PHE A 149 -21.29 -2.05 1.25
N SER A 150 -20.51 -2.97 0.68
CA SER A 150 -19.07 -3.04 0.92
C SER A 150 -18.31 -2.32 -0.19
N VAL A 151 -17.34 -1.48 0.19
CA VAL A 151 -16.59 -0.61 -0.73
C VAL A 151 -15.13 -0.48 -0.30
N GLY A 152 -14.29 -0.12 -1.25
CA GLY A 152 -12.86 0.14 -1.04
C GLY A 152 -12.04 -1.09 -0.66
N ARG A 153 -10.73 -0.86 -0.48
CA ARG A 153 -9.71 -1.89 -0.30
C ARG A 153 -10.08 -2.96 0.73
N ASN A 154 -10.30 -2.53 1.97
CA ASN A 154 -10.53 -3.47 3.07
C ASN A 154 -11.98 -3.93 3.18
N GLY A 155 -12.95 -3.14 2.67
CA GLY A 155 -14.35 -3.58 2.60
C GLY A 155 -14.52 -4.72 1.60
N LEU A 156 -13.93 -4.59 0.42
CA LEU A 156 -13.95 -5.61 -0.63
C LEU A 156 -12.89 -6.71 -0.41
N HIS A 157 -12.05 -6.55 0.62
CA HIS A 157 -10.84 -7.32 0.90
C HIS A 157 -9.99 -7.53 -0.36
N ARG A 158 -9.78 -6.46 -1.12
CA ARG A 158 -9.11 -6.47 -2.42
C ARG A 158 -8.01 -5.42 -2.44
N TYR A 159 -6.88 -5.74 -3.04
CA TYR A 159 -5.85 -4.79 -3.38
C TYR A 159 -6.41 -3.78 -4.39
N ASP A 160 -6.59 -2.54 -3.94
CA ASP A 160 -7.14 -1.43 -4.72
C ASP A 160 -6.28 -0.18 -4.56
N ASN A 161 -6.28 0.64 -5.61
CA ASN A 161 -5.78 2.01 -5.58
C ASN A 161 -6.91 2.98 -5.17
N GLN A 162 -6.58 4.27 -4.99
CA GLN A 162 -7.53 5.26 -4.48
C GLN A 162 -8.72 5.45 -5.41
N ASP A 163 -8.49 5.50 -6.71
CA ASP A 163 -9.49 5.63 -7.77
C ASP A 163 -10.47 4.45 -7.76
N HIS A 164 -10.00 3.22 -7.61
CA HIS A 164 -10.85 2.03 -7.46
C HIS A 164 -11.71 2.09 -6.20
N ALA A 165 -11.12 2.51 -5.07
CA ALA A 165 -11.85 2.66 -3.82
C ALA A 165 -12.95 3.72 -3.93
N MET A 166 -12.64 4.86 -4.55
CA MET A 166 -13.61 5.92 -4.83
C MET A 166 -14.71 5.44 -5.79
N LEU A 167 -14.34 4.77 -6.89
CA LEU A 167 -15.27 4.23 -7.87
C LEU A 167 -16.25 3.24 -7.21
N SER A 168 -15.77 2.30 -6.40
CA SER A 168 -16.64 1.37 -5.68
C SER A 168 -17.65 2.09 -4.77
N SER A 169 -17.26 3.24 -4.20
CA SER A 169 -18.14 4.06 -3.37
C SER A 169 -19.20 4.80 -4.20
N ILE A 170 -18.80 5.34 -5.37
CA ILE A 170 -19.73 5.99 -6.30
C ILE A 170 -20.78 4.98 -6.79
N LEU A 171 -20.35 3.80 -7.24
CA LEU A 171 -21.25 2.74 -7.69
C LEU A 171 -22.18 2.26 -6.57
N ALA A 172 -21.72 2.24 -5.31
CA ALA A 172 -22.57 1.91 -4.18
C ALA A 172 -23.68 2.95 -3.97
N VAL A 173 -23.38 4.24 -4.12
CA VAL A 173 -24.40 5.31 -4.05
C VAL A 173 -25.40 5.19 -5.21
N GLU A 174 -24.93 4.87 -6.42
CA GLU A 174 -25.83 4.63 -7.55
C GLU A 174 -26.75 3.43 -7.31
N ASN A 175 -26.24 2.34 -6.70
CA ASN A 175 -27.06 1.21 -6.27
C ASN A 175 -28.13 1.61 -5.24
N MET A 176 -27.79 2.48 -4.28
CA MET A 176 -28.77 3.05 -3.35
C MET A 176 -29.86 3.88 -4.07
N MET A 177 -29.56 4.43 -5.25
CA MET A 177 -30.50 5.17 -6.10
C MET A 177 -31.25 4.29 -7.11
N GLY A 178 -31.05 2.96 -7.07
CA GLY A 178 -31.78 1.99 -7.89
C GLY A 178 -30.99 1.39 -9.05
N ALA A 179 -29.70 1.72 -9.19
CA ALA A 179 -28.82 1.01 -10.12
C ALA A 179 -28.49 -0.42 -9.62
N GLN A 180 -27.77 -1.20 -10.44
CA GLN A 180 -27.45 -2.61 -10.17
C GLN A 180 -26.01 -2.95 -10.60
N HIS A 181 -25.03 -2.29 -9.99
CA HIS A 181 -23.61 -2.48 -10.22
C HIS A 181 -23.03 -3.61 -9.35
N ASP A 182 -22.12 -4.42 -9.90
CA ASP A 182 -21.31 -5.37 -9.13
C ASP A 182 -20.09 -4.66 -8.51
N LEU A 183 -20.22 -4.24 -7.25
CA LEU A 183 -19.14 -3.59 -6.49
C LEU A 183 -17.90 -4.50 -6.33
N TRP A 184 -18.11 -5.81 -6.24
CA TRP A 184 -17.04 -6.80 -6.10
C TRP A 184 -16.31 -7.08 -7.41
N GLY A 185 -16.79 -6.51 -8.52
CA GLY A 185 -16.19 -6.53 -9.85
C GLY A 185 -15.22 -5.38 -10.13
N VAL A 186 -15.21 -4.33 -9.30
CA VAL A 186 -14.27 -3.20 -9.46
C VAL A 186 -12.83 -3.69 -9.40
N ASN A 187 -11.98 -3.21 -10.31
CA ASN A 187 -10.56 -3.59 -10.42
C ASN A 187 -10.33 -5.10 -10.68
N THR A 188 -11.23 -5.75 -11.44
CA THR A 188 -11.02 -7.11 -11.95
C THR A 188 -10.56 -7.17 -13.41
N GLU A 189 -10.47 -6.01 -14.07
CA GLU A 189 -10.03 -5.92 -15.45
C GLU A 189 -8.57 -6.35 -15.56
N LYS A 190 -8.26 -7.17 -16.56
CA LYS A 190 -6.95 -7.85 -16.72
C LYS A 190 -5.88 -6.97 -17.37
N GLU A 191 -6.15 -5.68 -17.58
CA GLU A 191 -5.18 -4.80 -18.22
C GLU A 191 -4.10 -4.41 -17.22
N TYR A 192 -2.99 -5.15 -17.28
CA TYR A 192 -1.72 -4.74 -16.70
C TYR A 192 -1.25 -3.47 -17.43
N LEU A 193 -1.15 -2.35 -16.71
CA LEU A 193 -0.76 -1.04 -17.25
C LEU A 193 0.76 -0.83 -17.35
N GLU A 194 1.57 -1.83 -17.00
CA GLU A 194 3.03 -1.75 -17.16
C GLU A 194 3.43 -2.20 -18.57
N VAL A 195 3.79 -1.22 -19.41
CA VAL A 195 4.35 -1.49 -20.75
C VAL A 195 5.79 -1.95 -20.58
N VAL A 196 6.06 -3.22 -20.91
CA VAL A 196 7.43 -3.69 -21.11
C VAL A 196 7.91 -3.13 -22.45
N ILE A 197 8.82 -2.15 -22.42
CA ILE A 197 9.51 -1.70 -23.63
C ILE A 197 10.65 -2.69 -23.87
N GLU A 198 10.50 -3.59 -24.84
CA GLU A 198 11.62 -4.41 -25.32
C GLU A 198 12.62 -3.51 -26.06
N SER A 199 13.84 -3.39 -25.51
CA SER A 199 14.96 -2.78 -26.23
C SER A 199 15.35 -3.70 -27.40
N LYS A 200 15.52 -3.11 -28.60
CA LYS A 200 15.85 -3.86 -29.83
C LYS A 200 17.25 -4.49 -29.84
N ASP A 201 18.05 -4.28 -28.81
CA ASP A 201 19.44 -4.72 -28.75
C ASP A 201 19.70 -5.57 -27.50
N GLY A 202 19.04 -6.72 -27.35
CA GLY A 202 19.55 -7.91 -26.66
C GLY A 202 20.03 -7.83 -25.19
N GLU A 203 20.05 -6.67 -24.54
CA GLU A 203 20.55 -6.46 -23.19
C GLU A 203 19.67 -5.46 -22.43
N ARG A 204 19.15 -5.97 -21.31
CA ARG A 204 18.40 -5.32 -20.22
C ARG A 204 17.00 -4.79 -20.56
N THR A 205 16.02 -5.42 -19.93
CA THR A 205 14.64 -4.98 -19.78
C THR A 205 14.60 -3.89 -18.71
N GLU A 206 14.11 -2.70 -19.04
CA GLU A 206 13.75 -1.67 -18.06
C GLU A 206 12.22 -1.54 -18.04
N ALA A 207 11.64 -1.63 -16.84
CA ALA A 207 10.22 -1.34 -16.63
C ALA A 207 10.06 0.17 -16.48
N VAL A 208 9.26 0.79 -17.34
CA VAL A 208 8.95 2.22 -17.29
C VAL A 208 7.47 2.37 -16.95
N ALA A 209 7.16 3.12 -15.88
CA ALA A 209 5.80 3.44 -15.51
C ALA A 209 5.23 4.49 -16.50
N GLY A 210 4.18 4.12 -17.24
CA GLY A 210 3.42 5.05 -18.06
C GLY A 210 2.33 5.72 -17.23
N ALA A 211 2.33 7.06 -17.18
CA ALA A 211 1.18 7.83 -16.73
C ALA A 211 0.16 7.90 -17.89
N ALA A 212 -1.10 7.57 -17.62
CA ALA A 212 -2.19 7.86 -18.54
C ALA A 212 -2.60 9.33 -18.39
N ASP A 213 -2.77 10.01 -19.53
CA ASP A 213 -3.32 11.37 -19.67
C ASP A 213 -4.75 11.51 -19.13
#